data_AF-A0A661TDU1-F1
#
_entry.id   AF-A0A661TDU1-F1
#
_cell.length_a   1.000
_cell.length_b   1.000
_cell.length_c   1.000
_cell.angle_alpha   90.00
_cell.angle_beta   90.00
_cell.angle_gamma   90.00
#
_symmetry.space_group_name_H-M   'P 1'
#
loop_
_entity.id
_entity.type
_entity.pdbx_description
1 polymer ?
#
loop_
_entity_poly.entity_id
_entity_poly.type
_entity_poly.pdbx_seq_one_letter_code
_entity_poly.pdbx_strand_id
1 'polypeptide(L)'
;MGETMNFQELDLTLPKEAVDLAESAREFGKTVMRPAGIALDRLNDPSDVIAEDSVLWDIIKGYRELGFHNLLIPKAFGGWIGKVPPEAGVLLGEQFGHADAGLAVSLTVSGMPFALAPFFSDAKIRRLARDYALIVVPPRSLSW
;
A
#
# COMPACT_ATOMS: atom_id res chain seq x y z
N MET A 1 -15.73 9.14 -37.09
CA MET A 1 -16.17 9.54 -35.73
C MET A 1 -14.92 9.66 -34.90
N GLY A 2 -14.53 10.89 -34.56
CA GLY A 2 -13.33 11.14 -33.77
C GLY A 2 -13.60 10.72 -32.33
N GLU A 3 -12.74 9.88 -31.77
CA GLU A 3 -12.68 9.67 -30.33
C GLU A 3 -12.34 11.02 -29.70
N THR A 4 -13.28 11.61 -28.97
CA THR A 4 -12.96 12.66 -28.01
C THR A 4 -11.96 12.08 -27.02
N MET A 5 -10.74 12.58 -27.05
CA MET A 5 -9.73 12.32 -26.04
C MET A 5 -10.28 12.84 -24.70
N ASN A 6 -10.94 11.96 -23.95
CA ASN A 6 -11.40 12.25 -22.61
C ASN A 6 -10.17 12.28 -21.71
N PHE A 7 -9.87 13.43 -21.12
CA PHE A 7 -8.86 13.49 -20.07
C PHE A 7 -9.42 12.75 -18.87
N GLN A 8 -8.91 11.57 -18.56
CA GLN A 8 -9.37 10.78 -17.39
C GLN A 8 -9.26 11.59 -16.09
N GLU A 9 -8.33 12.54 -16.04
CA GLU A 9 -8.16 13.51 -14.95
C GLU A 9 -9.38 14.43 -14.74
N LEU A 10 -10.25 14.59 -15.74
CA LEU A 10 -11.45 15.42 -15.74
C LEU A 10 -12.75 14.60 -15.75
N ASP A 11 -12.65 13.27 -15.70
CA ASP A 11 -13.82 12.39 -15.53
C ASP A 11 -14.28 12.47 -14.06
N LEU A 12 -15.45 13.06 -13.86
CA LEU A 12 -16.05 13.22 -12.52
C LEU A 12 -16.69 11.92 -12.00
N THR A 13 -16.73 10.87 -12.81
CA THR A 13 -17.32 9.58 -12.42
C THR A 13 -16.24 8.61 -11.97
N LEU A 14 -16.24 8.27 -10.68
CA LEU A 14 -15.30 7.32 -10.10
C LEU A 14 -15.83 5.88 -10.23
N PRO A 15 -15.00 4.90 -10.66
CA PRO A 15 -15.39 3.50 -10.64
C PRO A 15 -15.76 3.03 -9.24
N LYS A 16 -16.85 2.27 -9.11
CA LYS A 16 -17.33 1.77 -7.81
C LYS A 16 -16.24 1.01 -7.03
N GLU A 17 -15.46 0.17 -7.71
CA GLU A 17 -14.36 -0.58 -7.08
C GLU A 17 -13.28 0.34 -6.48
N ALA A 18 -12.96 1.45 -7.17
CA ALA A 18 -12.02 2.43 -6.65
C ALA A 18 -12.56 3.16 -5.41
N VAL A 19 -13.85 3.48 -5.41
CA VAL A 19 -14.55 4.07 -4.26
C VAL A 19 -14.61 3.10 -3.08
N ASP A 20 -14.95 1.82 -3.30
CA ASP A 20 -15.00 0.81 -2.25
C ASP A 20 -13.61 0.58 -1.60
N LEU A 21 -12.55 0.58 -2.41
CA LEU A 21 -11.16 0.52 -1.92
C LEU A 21 -10.80 1.76 -1.10
N ALA A 22 -11.20 2.95 -1.57
CA ALA A 22 -10.99 4.20 -0.85
C ALA A 22 -11.70 4.19 0.51
N GLU A 23 -12.96 3.75 0.57
CA GLU A 23 -13.71 3.62 1.82
C GLU A 23 -13.03 2.64 2.80
N SER A 24 -12.53 1.52 2.28
CA SER A 24 -11.76 0.56 3.09
C SER A 24 -10.48 1.19 3.66
N ALA A 25 -9.75 1.97 2.86
CA ALA A 25 -8.57 2.70 3.31
C ALA A 25 -8.91 3.83 4.28
N ARG A 26 -10.04 4.52 4.09
CA ARG A 26 -10.55 5.56 5.00
C ARG A 26 -10.83 4.99 6.38
N GLU A 27 -11.51 3.84 6.45
CA GLU A 27 -11.80 3.17 7.73
C GLU A 27 -10.53 2.64 8.39
N PHE A 28 -9.63 1.98 7.64
CA PHE A 28 -8.32 1.57 8.19
C PHE A 28 -7.51 2.76 8.70
N GLY A 29 -7.48 3.85 7.92
CA GLY A 29 -6.80 5.09 8.26
C GLY A 29 -7.33 5.71 9.55
N LYS A 30 -8.66 5.76 9.70
CA LYS A 30 -9.33 6.34 10.87
C LYS A 30 -9.19 5.47 12.13
N THR A 31 -9.31 4.15 11.99
CA THR A 31 -9.43 3.22 13.13
C THR A 31 -8.10 2.63 13.59
N VAL A 32 -7.13 2.50 12.68
CA VAL A 32 -5.83 1.87 12.96
C VAL A 32 -4.70 2.88 12.77
N MET A 33 -4.56 3.44 11.58
CA MET A 33 -3.36 4.16 11.18
C MET A 33 -3.17 5.46 11.96
N ARG A 34 -4.20 6.32 12.03
CA ARG A 34 -4.11 7.63 12.69
C ARG A 34 -3.89 7.54 14.21
N PRO A 35 -4.64 6.72 14.98
CA PRO A 35 -4.37 6.55 16.40
C PRO A 35 -2.96 6.02 16.68
N ALA A 36 -2.49 5.08 15.85
CA ALA A 36 -1.15 4.52 15.97
C ALA A 36 -0.06 5.55 15.61
N GLY A 37 -0.22 6.33 14.54
CA GLY A 37 0.68 7.44 14.20
C GLY A 37 0.85 8.43 15.34
N ILE A 38 -0.26 8.86 15.95
CA ILE A 38 -0.24 9.74 17.14
C ILE A 38 0.50 9.09 18.33
N ALA A 39 0.38 7.78 18.51
CA ALA A 39 1.09 7.06 19.56
C ALA A 39 2.60 6.99 19.28
N LEU A 40 2.98 6.69 18.03
CA LEU A 40 4.37 6.63 17.58
C LEU A 40 5.06 8.00 17.68
N ASP A 41 4.38 9.07 17.29
CA ASP A 41 4.88 10.45 17.36
C ASP A 41 5.21 10.92 18.78
N ARG A 42 4.66 10.25 19.81
CA ARG A 42 4.90 10.57 21.23
C ARG A 42 6.05 9.78 21.84
N LEU A 43 6.62 8.81 21.11
CA LEU A 43 7.78 8.07 21.57
C LEU A 43 9.02 8.97 21.53
N ASN A 44 9.80 8.97 22.60
CA ASN A 44 10.99 9.82 22.71
C ASN A 44 12.24 9.12 22.18
N ASP A 45 12.29 7.79 22.26
CA ASP A 45 13.39 6.98 21.74
C ASP A 45 12.96 6.34 20.40
N PRO A 46 13.70 6.58 19.31
CA PRO A 46 13.42 5.93 18.03
C PRO A 46 13.45 4.39 18.08
N SER A 47 14.18 3.80 19.02
CA SER A 47 14.19 2.34 19.20
C SER A 47 12.85 1.79 19.67
N ASP A 48 12.05 2.59 20.39
CA ASP A 48 10.70 2.20 20.82
C ASP A 48 9.74 2.10 19.62
N VAL A 49 9.97 2.86 18.54
CA VAL A 49 9.14 2.83 17.33
C VAL A 49 9.21 1.46 16.65
N ILE A 50 10.36 0.80 16.71
CA ILE A 50 10.62 -0.50 16.07
C ILE A 50 10.75 -1.64 17.08
N ALA A 51 10.44 -1.40 18.36
CA ALA A 51 10.39 -2.44 19.38
C ALA A 51 9.41 -3.56 18.97
N GLU A 52 9.65 -4.80 19.39
CA GLU A 52 8.87 -5.96 18.94
C GLU A 52 7.36 -5.85 19.23
N ASP A 53 6.98 -5.08 20.24
CA ASP A 53 5.62 -4.82 20.70
C ASP A 53 5.06 -3.46 20.22
N SER A 54 5.78 -2.76 19.33
CA SER A 54 5.34 -1.50 18.75
C SER A 54 4.07 -1.65 17.93
N VAL A 55 3.17 -0.67 18.08
CA VAL A 55 1.93 -0.54 17.27
C VAL A 55 2.23 -0.39 15.77
N LEU A 56 3.45 -0.03 15.38
CA LEU A 56 3.90 -0.01 13.99
C LEU A 56 3.64 -1.36 13.29
N TRP A 57 3.90 -2.47 13.98
CA TRP A 57 3.77 -3.81 13.40
C TRP A 57 2.31 -4.19 13.14
N ASP A 58 1.38 -3.73 13.97
CA ASP A 58 -0.05 -3.92 13.77
C ASP A 58 -0.55 -3.16 12.53
N ILE A 59 -0.02 -1.95 12.30
CA ILE A 59 -0.31 -1.17 11.08
C ILE A 59 0.18 -1.94 9.84
N ILE A 60 1.44 -2.40 9.84
CA ILE A 60 2.01 -3.14 8.70
C ILE A 60 1.21 -4.41 8.43
N LYS A 61 0.83 -5.14 9.48
CA LYS A 61 0.02 -6.34 9.38
C LYS A 61 -1.35 -6.04 8.77
N GLY A 62 -2.09 -5.07 9.29
CA GLY A 62 -3.41 -4.69 8.76
C GLY A 62 -3.34 -4.19 7.31
N TYR A 63 -2.33 -3.38 6.99
CA TYR A 63 -2.07 -2.91 5.62
C TYR A 63 -1.87 -4.08 4.64
N ARG A 64 -1.19 -5.15 5.08
CA ARG A 64 -1.01 -6.33 4.25
C ARG A 64 -2.23 -7.24 4.20
N GLU A 65 -2.93 -7.45 5.31
CA GLU A 65 -4.17 -8.24 5.39
C GLU A 65 -5.27 -7.69 4.48
N LEU A 66 -5.36 -6.36 4.36
CA LEU A 66 -6.26 -5.68 3.42
C LEU A 66 -5.73 -5.68 1.97
N GLY A 67 -4.53 -6.19 1.74
CA GLY A 67 -3.93 -6.33 0.42
C GLY A 67 -3.31 -5.05 -0.15
N PHE A 68 -3.28 -3.94 0.58
CA PHE A 68 -2.83 -2.65 0.07
C PHE A 68 -1.35 -2.63 -0.35
N HIS A 69 -0.51 -3.49 0.24
CA HIS A 69 0.89 -3.70 -0.20
C HIS A 69 1.04 -4.07 -1.68
N ASN A 70 -0.01 -4.61 -2.31
CA ASN A 70 0.00 -4.99 -3.72
C ASN A 70 -0.16 -3.82 -4.69
N LEU A 71 -0.37 -2.60 -4.19
CA LEU A 71 -0.68 -1.41 -4.98
C LEU A 71 0.32 -1.16 -6.11
N LEU A 72 1.62 -1.36 -5.82
CA LEU A 72 2.70 -1.06 -6.77
C LEU A 72 3.17 -2.27 -7.59
N ILE A 73 2.55 -3.44 -7.40
CA ILE A 73 2.98 -4.68 -8.06
C ILE A 73 2.13 -4.93 -9.32
N PRO A 74 2.73 -5.31 -10.47
CA PRO A 74 1.97 -5.71 -11.66
C PRO A 74 1.15 -6.98 -11.45
N LYS A 75 -0.04 -7.06 -12.07
CA LYS A 75 -0.91 -8.25 -11.99
C LYS A 75 -0.23 -9.55 -12.44
N ALA A 76 0.75 -9.49 -13.34
CA ALA A 76 1.55 -10.64 -13.77
C ALA A 76 2.34 -11.30 -12.62
N PHE A 77 2.58 -10.54 -11.55
CA PHE A 77 3.25 -10.97 -10.32
C PHE A 77 2.28 -11.09 -9.14
N GLY A 78 0.96 -10.97 -9.34
CA GLY A 78 -0.05 -11.08 -8.28
C GLY A 78 -0.51 -9.74 -7.68
N GLY A 79 0.03 -8.62 -8.17
CA GLY A 79 -0.31 -7.30 -7.68
C GLY A 79 -1.55 -6.66 -8.29
N TRP A 80 -1.72 -5.36 -8.03
CA TRP A 80 -2.92 -4.60 -8.42
C TRP A 80 -2.76 -3.76 -9.69
N ILE A 81 -1.54 -3.45 -10.14
CA ILE A 81 -1.35 -2.66 -11.37
C ILE A 81 -1.92 -3.43 -12.57
N GLY A 82 -2.90 -2.79 -13.24
CA GLY A 82 -3.65 -3.36 -14.36
C GLY A 82 -4.72 -4.40 -13.97
N LYS A 83 -4.98 -4.58 -12.67
CA LYS A 83 -6.05 -5.40 -12.10
C LYS A 83 -7.19 -4.53 -11.56
N VAL A 84 -6.88 -3.46 -10.85
CA VAL A 84 -7.85 -2.49 -10.30
C VAL A 84 -7.91 -1.23 -11.17
N PRO A 85 -8.98 -0.42 -11.09
CA PRO A 85 -9.05 0.86 -11.79
C PRO A 85 -7.90 1.80 -11.37
N PRO A 86 -7.32 2.58 -12.30
CA PRO A 86 -6.19 3.46 -11.99
C PRO A 86 -6.51 4.52 -10.93
N GLU A 87 -7.76 4.96 -10.85
CA GLU A 87 -8.27 5.93 -9.87
C GLU A 87 -8.11 5.41 -8.43
N ALA A 88 -8.13 4.08 -8.23
CA ALA A 88 -7.96 3.48 -6.91
C ALA A 88 -6.61 3.88 -6.29
N GLY A 89 -5.54 3.96 -7.07
CA GLY A 89 -4.23 4.36 -6.53
C GLY A 89 -4.20 5.79 -6.02
N VAL A 90 -4.87 6.71 -6.73
CA VAL A 90 -4.99 8.12 -6.32
C VAL A 90 -5.83 8.24 -5.06
N LEU A 91 -7.01 7.62 -5.04
CA LEU A 91 -7.92 7.68 -3.90
C LEU A 91 -7.32 7.02 -2.65
N LEU A 92 -6.65 5.87 -2.79
CA LEU A 92 -5.93 5.24 -1.69
C LEU A 92 -4.84 6.16 -1.14
N GLY A 93 -4.06 6.80 -2.02
CA GLY A 93 -3.05 7.78 -1.64
C GLY A 93 -3.63 8.94 -0.84
N GLU A 94 -4.77 9.49 -1.27
CA GLU A 94 -5.49 10.54 -0.54
C GLU A 94 -5.92 10.07 0.86
N GLN A 95 -6.54 8.89 0.97
CA GLN A 95 -7.03 8.39 2.26
C GLN A 95 -5.89 8.07 3.24
N PHE A 96 -4.81 7.44 2.77
CA PHE A 96 -3.65 7.18 3.62
C PHE A 96 -2.92 8.47 4.01
N GLY A 97 -2.72 9.40 3.07
CA GLY A 97 -2.11 10.69 3.35
C GLY A 97 -2.94 11.53 4.34
N HIS A 98 -4.27 11.48 4.21
CA HIS A 98 -5.17 12.09 5.18
C HIS A 98 -5.03 11.45 6.57
N ALA A 99 -4.93 10.12 6.65
CA ALA A 99 -4.80 9.39 7.91
C ALA A 99 -3.50 9.73 8.65
N ASP A 100 -2.37 9.52 7.98
CA ASP A 100 -1.00 9.81 8.46
C ASP A 100 -0.02 9.76 7.28
N ALA A 101 0.56 10.89 6.90
CA ALA A 101 1.44 10.97 5.73
C ALA A 101 2.77 10.22 5.90
N GLY A 102 3.33 10.18 7.11
CA GLY A 102 4.61 9.51 7.38
C GLY A 102 4.48 7.99 7.26
N LEU A 103 3.43 7.44 7.87
CA LEU A 103 3.08 6.03 7.74
C LEU A 103 2.66 5.68 6.32
N ALA A 104 1.90 6.54 5.63
CA ALA A 104 1.50 6.31 4.23
C ALA A 104 2.72 6.13 3.31
N VAL A 105 3.71 7.01 3.43
CA VAL A 105 4.97 6.89 2.71
C VAL A 105 5.70 5.62 3.12
N SER A 106 5.87 5.38 4.43
CA SER A 106 6.61 4.21 4.95
C SER A 106 6.05 2.89 4.43
N LEU A 107 4.73 2.71 4.46
CA LEU A 107 4.04 1.51 3.98
C LEU A 107 4.22 1.36 2.46
N THR A 108 4.04 2.43 1.70
CA THR A 108 4.13 2.41 0.24
C THR A 108 5.56 2.13 -0.23
N VAL A 109 6.57 2.81 0.35
CA VAL A 109 7.97 2.63 -0.04
C VAL A 109 8.54 1.30 0.41
N SER A 110 7.98 0.67 1.45
CA SER A 110 8.35 -0.70 1.82
C SER A 110 8.13 -1.72 0.69
N GLY A 111 7.18 -1.43 -0.21
CA GLY A 111 6.90 -2.25 -1.40
C GLY A 111 7.78 -1.93 -2.61
N MET A 112 8.46 -0.78 -2.64
CA MET A 112 9.19 -0.33 -3.83
C MET A 112 10.29 -1.29 -4.31
N PRO A 113 11.13 -1.90 -3.45
CA PRO A 113 12.12 -2.88 -3.93
C PRO A 113 11.49 -4.01 -4.74
N PHE A 114 10.29 -4.45 -4.33
CA PHE A 114 9.54 -5.51 -4.99
C PHE A 114 8.81 -5.01 -6.24
N ALA A 115 8.37 -3.76 -6.25
CA ALA A 115 7.81 -3.11 -7.44
C ALA A 115 8.85 -2.88 -8.54
N LEU A 116 10.12 -2.71 -8.17
CA LEU A 116 11.23 -2.56 -9.10
C LEU A 116 11.77 -3.91 -9.61
N ALA A 117 11.59 -4.98 -8.86
CA ALA A 117 12.06 -6.32 -9.20
C ALA A 117 11.67 -6.82 -10.62
N PRO A 118 10.46 -6.55 -11.16
CA PRO A 118 10.08 -6.94 -12.52
C PRO A 118 10.95 -6.37 -13.64
N PHE A 119 11.61 -5.22 -13.44
CA PHE A 119 12.45 -4.57 -14.45
C PHE A 119 13.79 -5.27 -14.67
N PHE A 120 14.19 -6.18 -13.76
CA PHE A 120 15.46 -6.88 -13.84
C PHE A 120 15.37 -8.12 -14.76
N SER A 121 16.47 -8.42 -15.43
CA SER A 121 16.61 -9.60 -16.29
C SER A 121 16.80 -10.90 -15.48
N ASP A 122 17.28 -10.82 -14.24
CA ASP A 122 17.47 -11.96 -13.35
C ASP A 122 16.12 -12.52 -12.85
N ALA A 123 15.89 -13.82 -13.10
CA ALA A 123 14.66 -14.50 -12.72
C ALA A 123 14.46 -14.61 -11.19
N LYS A 124 15.54 -14.71 -10.41
CA LYS A 124 15.48 -14.74 -8.94
C LYS A 124 15.03 -13.38 -8.41
N ILE A 125 15.54 -12.28 -8.97
CA ILE A 125 15.12 -10.93 -8.59
C ILE A 125 13.65 -10.74 -8.93
N ARG A 126 13.22 -11.03 -10.17
CA ARG A 126 11.81 -10.91 -10.56
C ARG A 126 10.85 -11.72 -9.69
N ARG A 127 11.29 -12.87 -9.18
CA ARG A 127 10.46 -13.71 -8.30
C ARG A 127 10.09 -12.98 -7.00
N LEU A 128 10.93 -12.09 -6.49
CA LEU A 128 10.65 -11.33 -5.26
C LEU A 128 9.35 -10.53 -5.34
N ALA A 129 9.00 -9.99 -6.52
CA ALA A 129 7.72 -9.31 -6.72
C ALA A 129 6.53 -10.24 -6.48
N ARG A 130 6.64 -11.49 -6.93
CA ARG A 130 5.60 -12.52 -6.75
C ARG A 130 5.50 -12.96 -5.30
N ASP A 131 6.64 -13.25 -4.68
CA ASP A 131 6.67 -13.71 -3.30
C ASP A 131 6.13 -12.62 -2.35
N TYR A 132 6.48 -11.36 -2.58
CA TYR A 132 5.95 -10.23 -1.82
C TYR A 132 4.44 -10.07 -1.95
N ALA A 133 3.89 -10.25 -3.16
CA ALA A 133 2.46 -10.04 -3.42
C ALA A 133 1.56 -11.17 -2.91
N LEU A 134 2.09 -12.40 -2.86
CA LEU A 134 1.34 -13.58 -2.42
C LEU A 134 1.44 -13.84 -0.91
N ILE A 135 2.49 -13.33 -0.26
CA ILE A 135 2.67 -13.49 1.19
C ILE A 135 1.97 -12.34 1.92
N VAL A 136 0.78 -12.64 2.45
CA VAL A 136 -0.05 -11.67 3.18
C VAL A 136 0.60 -11.25 4.50
N VAL A 137 1.15 -12.19 5.28
CA VAL A 137 1.92 -11.86 6.50
C VAL A 137 3.17 -12.74 6.51
N PRO A 138 4.38 -12.19 6.37
CA PRO A 138 5.59 -13.01 6.43
C PRO A 138 5.78 -13.59 7.84
N PRO A 139 6.27 -14.84 7.97
CA PRO A 139 6.67 -15.37 9.27
C PRO A 139 7.73 -14.47 9.90
N ARG A 140 7.73 -14.32 11.23
CA ARG A 140 8.67 -13.45 11.98
C ARG A 140 10.15 -13.67 11.64
N SER A 141 10.52 -14.85 11.10
CA SER A 141 11.88 -15.13 10.62
C SER A 141 12.28 -14.38 9.33
N LEU A 142 11.36 -13.66 8.70
CA LEU A 142 11.55 -12.89 7.46
C LEU A 142 11.35 -11.38 7.66
N SER A 143 11.38 -10.88 8.91
CA SER A 143 11.49 -9.44 9.15
C SER A 143 12.86 -8.98 8.71
N TRP A 144 12.89 -8.12 7.68
CA TRP A 144 14.07 -7.38 7.25
C TRP A 144 14.48 -6.36 8.32
#